data_AF-A0A2T2RUD4-F1
#
_entry.id   AF-A0A2T2RUD4-F1
#
_cell.length_a   1.000
_cell.length_b   1.000
_cell.length_c   1.000
_cell.angle_alpha   90.00
_cell.angle_beta   90.00
_cell.angle_gamma   90.00
#
_symmetry.space_group_name_H-M   'P 1'
#
loop_
_entity.id
_entity.type
_entity.pdbx_description
1 polymer ?
#
loop_
_entity_poly.entity_id
_entity_poly.type
_entity_poly.pdbx_seq_one_letter_code
_entity_poly.pdbx_strand_id
1 'polypeptide(L)'
;MTLTTNTKPTLETLARLYIYGEPAEVSDDTKTEFCNWILEQFQQLPFAVQADYTMHYDSAEEMFEDITKEHLWVSMEEYGSEFYSNIFCGFALLAVHDYDHYKSQSHFTLEGENKAYKMMANRAPSLAIQKILYSEFVLKSAAHLYLGKRPDLKIVFP
;
A
#
# COMPACT_ATOMS: atom_id res chain seq x y z
N MET A 1 -16.55 -28.96 20.81
CA MET A 1 -16.82 -27.54 21.08
C MET A 1 -15.92 -26.75 20.15
N THR A 2 -16.43 -26.33 19.01
CA THR A 2 -15.65 -25.67 17.95
C THR A 2 -15.91 -24.18 18.06
N LEU A 3 -15.00 -23.45 18.71
CA LEU A 3 -15.01 -21.99 18.70
C LEU A 3 -14.36 -21.53 17.40
N THR A 4 -15.14 -21.47 16.33
CA THR A 4 -14.77 -20.71 15.14
C THR A 4 -15.07 -19.24 15.40
N THR A 5 -14.16 -18.51 16.02
CA THR A 5 -14.22 -17.04 16.01
C THR A 5 -13.70 -16.55 14.66
N ASN A 6 -14.54 -16.68 13.63
CA ASN A 6 -14.30 -16.14 12.29
C ASN A 6 -14.64 -14.64 12.25
N THR A 7 -14.20 -13.88 13.26
CA THR A 7 -14.38 -12.43 13.33
C THR A 7 -13.27 -11.77 12.53
N LYS A 8 -13.64 -11.02 11.49
CA LYS A 8 -12.70 -10.17 10.75
C LYS A 8 -11.97 -9.25 11.73
N PRO A 9 -10.65 -9.01 11.58
CA PRO A 9 -9.93 -8.08 12.42
C PRO A 9 -10.57 -6.70 12.41
N THR A 10 -10.65 -6.04 13.57
CA THR A 10 -11.13 -4.66 13.67
C THR A 10 -10.06 -3.67 13.23
N LEU A 11 -10.46 -2.44 12.86
CA LEU A 11 -9.52 -1.33 12.57
C LEU A 11 -8.48 -1.17 13.68
N GLU A 12 -8.94 -1.12 14.94
CA GLU A 12 -8.06 -1.00 16.11
C GLU A 12 -7.08 -2.17 16.20
N THR A 13 -7.53 -3.40 15.95
CA THR A 13 -6.66 -4.58 16.04
C THR A 13 -5.53 -4.49 15.01
N LEU A 14 -5.85 -4.16 13.75
CA LEU A 14 -4.86 -4.00 12.68
C LEU A 14 -3.92 -2.83 12.93
N ALA A 15 -4.46 -1.69 13.40
CA ALA A 15 -3.67 -0.52 13.76
C ALA A 15 -2.66 -0.84 14.88
N ARG A 16 -3.11 -1.55 15.92
CA ARG A 16 -2.24 -1.95 17.04
C ARG A 16 -1.15 -2.93 16.61
N LEU A 17 -1.44 -3.85 15.69
CA LEU A 17 -0.42 -4.73 15.11
C LEU A 17 0.68 -3.91 14.44
N TYR A 18 0.33 -2.91 13.62
CA TYR A 18 1.32 -2.04 13.00
C TYR A 18 2.08 -1.21 14.04
N ILE A 19 1.36 -0.47 14.90
CA ILE A 19 1.96 0.51 15.82
C ILE A 19 2.91 -0.19 16.80
N TYR A 20 2.48 -1.28 17.42
CA TYR A 20 3.24 -1.96 18.48
C TYR A 20 4.03 -3.19 18.00
N GLY A 21 3.86 -3.60 16.75
CA GLY A 21 4.64 -4.70 16.17
C GLY A 21 6.10 -4.30 15.94
N GLU A 22 7.01 -5.24 16.16
CA GLU A 22 8.42 -5.07 15.83
C GLU A 22 8.60 -5.01 14.31
N PRO A 23 9.52 -4.17 13.79
CA PRO A 23 9.88 -4.19 12.38
C PRO A 23 10.31 -5.59 11.94
N ALA A 24 9.72 -6.10 10.87
CA ALA A 24 10.07 -7.38 10.29
C ALA A 24 11.44 -7.29 9.60
N GLU A 25 12.28 -8.30 9.82
CA GLU A 25 13.49 -8.48 9.03
C GLU A 25 13.11 -9.02 7.65
N VAL A 26 13.41 -8.23 6.61
CA VAL A 26 13.24 -8.64 5.21
C VAL A 26 14.61 -8.76 4.56
N SER A 27 14.87 -9.91 3.92
CA SER A 27 16.14 -10.15 3.22
C SER A 27 16.32 -9.20 2.04
N ASP A 28 17.57 -8.89 1.71
CA ASP A 28 17.88 -8.01 0.57
C ASP A 28 17.49 -8.63 -0.77
N ASP A 29 17.52 -9.96 -0.88
CA ASP A 29 16.98 -10.69 -2.03
C ASP A 29 15.48 -10.43 -2.21
N THR A 30 14.70 -10.46 -1.12
CA THR A 30 13.26 -10.19 -1.16
C THR A 30 12.98 -8.71 -1.49
N LYS A 31 13.75 -7.78 -0.93
CA LYS A 31 13.64 -6.34 -1.27
C LYS A 31 13.93 -6.11 -2.75
N THR A 32 14.94 -6.79 -3.30
CA THR A 32 15.31 -6.69 -4.72
C THR A 32 14.23 -7.30 -5.62
N GLU A 33 13.72 -8.48 -5.29
CA GLU A 33 12.60 -9.11 -5.99
C GLU A 33 11.36 -8.19 -5.98
N PHE A 34 11.02 -7.65 -4.81
CA PHE A 34 9.92 -6.70 -4.64
C PHE A 34 10.07 -5.49 -5.55
N CYS A 35 11.26 -4.86 -5.53
CA CYS A 35 11.54 -3.67 -6.33
C CYS A 35 11.47 -3.96 -7.83
N ASN A 36 12.05 -5.06 -8.30
CA ASN A 36 12.01 -5.41 -9.72
C ASN A 36 10.57 -5.64 -10.17
N TRP A 37 9.81 -6.42 -9.40
CA TRP A 37 8.43 -6.73 -9.73
C TRP A 37 7.55 -5.47 -9.73
N ILE A 38 7.65 -4.58 -8.75
CA ILE A 38 6.79 -3.38 -8.73
C ILE A 38 7.12 -2.41 -9.87
N LEU A 39 8.38 -2.34 -10.29
CA LEU A 39 8.78 -1.55 -11.46
C LEU A 39 8.19 -2.12 -12.76
N GLU A 40 8.13 -3.45 -12.90
CA GLU A 40 7.42 -4.09 -14.02
C GLU A 40 5.92 -3.78 -14.01
N GLN A 41 5.28 -3.77 -12.83
CA GLN A 41 3.87 -3.38 -12.71
C GLN A 41 3.65 -1.90 -13.08
N PHE A 42 4.54 -1.03 -12.63
CA PHE A 42 4.50 0.41 -12.90
C PHE A 42 4.63 0.73 -14.40
N GLN A 43 5.50 0.01 -15.11
CA GLN A 43 5.64 0.15 -16.57
C GLN A 43 4.38 -0.20 -17.36
N GLN A 44 3.43 -0.93 -16.75
CA GLN A 44 2.18 -1.32 -17.38
C GLN A 44 1.03 -0.32 -17.12
N LEU A 45 1.26 0.75 -16.36
CA LEU A 45 0.25 1.77 -16.14
C LEU A 45 -0.11 2.47 -17.46
N PRO A 46 -1.41 2.64 -17.78
CA PRO A 46 -1.84 3.15 -19.08
C PRO A 46 -1.89 4.68 -19.14
N PHE A 47 -1.25 5.38 -18.21
CA PHE A 47 -1.32 6.84 -18.06
C PHE A 47 0.00 7.41 -17.57
N ALA A 48 0.15 8.74 -17.66
CA ALA A 48 1.29 9.44 -17.11
C ALA A 48 1.21 9.49 -15.59
N VAL A 49 2.29 9.10 -14.90
CA VAL A 49 2.39 9.27 -13.45
C VAL A 49 3.29 10.46 -13.16
N GLN A 50 2.79 11.39 -12.34
CA GLN A 50 3.43 12.65 -12.04
C GLN A 50 3.73 12.75 -10.55
N ALA A 51 4.92 13.24 -10.23
CA ALA A 51 5.30 13.51 -8.85
C ALA A 51 4.67 14.82 -8.37
N ASP A 52 4.05 14.79 -7.20
CA ASP A 52 3.63 15.97 -6.44
C ASP A 52 4.42 16.01 -5.12
N TYR A 53 4.81 17.19 -4.66
CA TYR A 53 5.48 17.33 -3.36
C TYR A 53 4.49 17.40 -2.19
N THR A 54 3.19 17.32 -2.48
CA THR A 54 2.11 17.37 -1.51
C THR A 54 1.19 16.16 -1.65
N MET A 55 0.39 15.90 -0.62
CA MET A 55 -0.77 15.00 -0.73
C MET A 55 -1.80 15.65 -1.65
N HIS A 56 -1.89 15.18 -2.90
CA HIS A 56 -2.73 15.81 -3.92
C HIS A 56 -4.23 15.54 -3.72
N TYR A 57 -4.58 14.33 -3.31
CA TYR A 57 -5.97 13.87 -3.26
C TYR A 57 -6.50 13.87 -1.83
N ASP A 58 -7.61 14.57 -1.60
CA ASP A 58 -8.37 14.49 -0.36
C ASP A 58 -9.34 13.28 -0.40
N SER A 59 -9.67 12.80 -1.60
CA SER A 59 -10.59 11.67 -1.81
C SER A 59 -10.18 10.78 -2.98
N ALA A 60 -10.67 9.53 -2.99
CA ALA A 60 -10.43 8.62 -4.11
C ALA A 60 -11.17 9.06 -5.38
N GLU A 61 -12.28 9.78 -5.24
CA GLU A 61 -13.05 10.34 -6.34
C GLU A 61 -12.24 11.33 -7.16
N GLU A 62 -11.53 12.26 -6.50
CA GLU A 62 -10.61 13.20 -7.17
C GLU A 62 -9.50 12.45 -7.93
N MET A 63 -8.92 11.44 -7.28
CA MET A 63 -7.91 10.57 -7.91
C MET A 63 -8.48 9.85 -9.14
N PHE A 64 -9.70 9.33 -9.05
CA PHE A 64 -10.34 8.64 -10.17
C PHE A 64 -10.62 9.58 -11.34
N GLU A 65 -11.06 10.80 -11.07
CA GLU A 65 -11.28 11.82 -12.10
C GLU A 65 -10.00 12.11 -12.88
N ASP A 66 -8.85 12.24 -12.23
CA ASP A 66 -7.58 12.47 -12.91
C ASP A 66 -7.10 11.26 -13.71
N ILE A 67 -7.28 10.05 -13.18
CA ILE A 67 -6.99 8.82 -13.95
C ILE A 67 -7.84 8.77 -15.23
N THR A 68 -9.11 9.23 -15.20
CA THR A 68 -9.92 9.31 -16.43
C THR A 68 -9.41 10.34 -17.44
N LYS A 69 -8.61 11.31 -17.00
CA LYS A 69 -7.91 12.30 -17.83
C LYS A 69 -6.47 11.85 -18.17
N GLU A 70 -6.20 10.54 -18.11
CA GLU A 70 -4.92 9.91 -18.49
C GLU A 70 -3.71 10.37 -17.67
N HIS A 71 -3.90 10.75 -16.39
CA HIS A 71 -2.79 11.04 -15.48
C HIS A 71 -3.08 10.65 -14.03
N LEU A 72 -2.02 10.56 -13.23
CA LEU A 72 -2.08 10.30 -11.79
C LEU A 72 -1.00 11.09 -11.06
N TRP A 73 -1.38 11.83 -10.01
CA TRP A 73 -0.44 12.47 -9.10
C TRP A 73 -0.07 11.53 -7.96
N VAL A 74 1.22 11.44 -7.63
CA VAL A 74 1.71 10.59 -6.54
C VAL A 74 2.62 11.41 -5.64
N SER A 75 2.32 11.39 -4.34
CA SER A 75 3.01 12.19 -3.33
C SER A 75 4.46 11.75 -3.13
N MET A 76 5.38 12.71 -3.19
CA MET A 76 6.80 12.55 -2.88
C MET A 76 7.11 12.49 -1.38
N GLU A 77 6.16 12.88 -0.53
CA GLU A 77 6.34 12.83 0.92
C GLU A 77 6.38 11.39 1.46
N GLU A 78 5.96 10.41 0.66
CA GLU A 78 5.77 9.04 1.10
C GLU A 78 7.01 8.14 1.00
N TYR A 79 8.09 8.62 0.39
CA TYR A 79 9.26 7.82 0.04
C TYR A 79 10.39 7.87 1.09
N GLY A 80 10.19 7.19 2.23
CA GLY A 80 11.13 7.34 3.35
C GLY A 80 11.37 6.13 4.24
N SER A 81 11.00 4.91 3.86
CA SER A 81 11.37 3.74 4.68
C SER A 81 12.72 3.19 4.26
N GLU A 82 13.56 2.82 5.23
CA GLU A 82 14.85 2.13 5.02
C GLU A 82 14.69 0.77 4.28
N PHE A 83 13.45 0.31 4.12
CA PHE A 83 13.11 -0.88 3.36
C PHE A 83 13.36 -0.71 1.85
N TYR A 84 13.08 0.47 1.28
CA TYR A 84 13.26 0.69 -0.15
C TYR A 84 14.73 0.98 -0.46
N SER A 85 15.43 0.01 -1.03
CA SER A 85 16.82 0.19 -1.52
C SER A 85 16.92 1.19 -2.68
N ASN A 86 15.80 1.47 -3.34
CA ASN A 86 15.64 2.48 -4.38
C ASN A 86 14.41 3.34 -4.07
N ILE A 87 14.59 4.65 -3.92
CA ILE A 87 13.50 5.59 -3.62
C ILE A 87 12.37 5.54 -4.66
N PHE A 88 12.70 5.25 -5.92
CA PHE A 88 11.72 5.11 -7.00
C PHE A 88 10.82 3.88 -6.84
N CYS A 89 11.25 2.87 -6.08
CA CYS A 89 10.43 1.70 -5.75
C CYS A 89 9.18 2.09 -4.95
N GLY A 90 9.32 3.00 -3.99
CA GLY A 90 8.19 3.52 -3.22
C GLY A 90 7.22 4.28 -4.12
N PHE A 91 7.75 5.09 -5.05
CA PHE A 91 6.94 5.84 -6.03
C PHE A 91 6.13 4.92 -6.92
N ALA A 92 6.78 3.90 -7.48
CA ALA A 92 6.14 2.88 -8.27
C ALA A 92 5.05 2.13 -7.48
N LEU A 93 5.32 1.82 -6.21
CA LEU A 93 4.36 1.12 -5.34
C LEU A 93 3.06 1.91 -5.17
N LEU A 94 3.16 3.20 -4.81
CA LEU A 94 1.98 4.03 -4.60
C LEU A 94 1.19 4.21 -5.88
N ALA A 95 1.86 4.50 -7.01
CA ALA A 95 1.17 4.65 -8.30
C ALA A 95 0.38 3.38 -8.69
N VAL A 96 0.96 2.21 -8.49
CA VAL A 96 0.29 0.93 -8.79
C VAL A 96 -0.83 0.64 -7.79
N HIS A 97 -0.68 1.04 -6.53
CA HIS A 97 -1.70 0.89 -5.48
C HIS A 97 -2.90 1.81 -5.71
N ASP A 98 -2.67 3.09 -5.99
CA ASP A 98 -3.70 4.07 -6.38
C ASP A 98 -4.46 3.63 -7.63
N TYR A 99 -3.76 3.04 -8.60
CA TYR A 99 -4.42 2.47 -9.76
C TYR A 99 -5.31 1.26 -9.42
N ASP A 100 -4.94 0.45 -8.42
CA ASP A 100 -5.81 -0.63 -7.94
C ASP A 100 -7.03 -0.13 -7.19
N HIS A 101 -6.91 0.98 -6.45
CA HIS A 101 -8.08 1.68 -5.92
C HIS A 101 -9.04 2.06 -7.06
N TYR A 102 -8.52 2.62 -8.15
CA TYR A 102 -9.31 2.94 -9.33
C TYR A 102 -9.95 1.69 -9.96
N LYS A 103 -9.19 0.63 -10.25
CA LYS A 103 -9.76 -0.58 -10.86
C LYS A 103 -10.82 -1.26 -10.01
N SER A 104 -10.65 -1.25 -8.68
CA SER A 104 -11.61 -1.83 -7.74
C SER A 104 -12.74 -0.89 -7.35
N GLN A 105 -12.71 0.36 -7.81
CA GLN A 105 -13.64 1.43 -7.43
C GLN A 105 -13.76 1.52 -5.90
N SER A 106 -12.62 1.65 -5.23
CA SER A 106 -12.54 1.57 -3.77
C SER A 106 -11.91 2.82 -3.15
N HIS A 107 -12.57 3.38 -2.13
CA HIS A 107 -12.15 4.62 -1.47
C HIS A 107 -11.07 4.37 -0.41
N PHE A 108 -10.42 5.45 0.07
CA PHE A 108 -9.39 5.46 1.12
C PHE A 108 -9.96 5.13 2.52
N THR A 109 -10.52 3.92 2.63
CA THR A 109 -11.11 3.34 3.82
C THR A 109 -10.47 1.99 4.05
N LEU A 110 -10.50 1.46 5.27
CA LEU A 110 -9.95 0.12 5.54
C LEU A 110 -10.53 -0.96 4.61
N GLU A 111 -11.80 -0.87 4.22
CA GLU A 111 -12.38 -1.80 3.24
C GLU A 111 -11.75 -1.64 1.85
N GLY A 112 -11.54 -0.41 1.40
CA GLY A 112 -10.92 -0.13 0.11
C GLY A 112 -9.45 -0.53 0.07
N GLU A 113 -8.68 -0.23 1.13
CA GLU A 113 -7.30 -0.72 1.26
C GLU A 113 -7.22 -2.25 1.15
N ASN A 114 -8.17 -2.96 1.76
CA ASN A 114 -8.26 -4.40 1.64
C ASN A 114 -8.60 -4.88 0.21
N LYS A 115 -9.38 -4.11 -0.56
CA LYS A 115 -9.68 -4.42 -1.97
C LYS A 115 -8.46 -4.19 -2.85
N ALA A 116 -7.81 -3.03 -2.72
CA ALA A 116 -6.58 -2.71 -3.44
C ALA A 116 -5.46 -3.71 -3.11
N TYR A 117 -5.25 -4.02 -1.83
CA TYR A 117 -4.32 -5.07 -1.39
C TYR A 117 -4.60 -6.41 -2.08
N LYS A 118 -5.85 -6.89 -2.09
CA LYS A 118 -6.18 -8.18 -2.73
C LYS A 118 -5.88 -8.17 -4.22
N MET A 119 -6.17 -7.06 -4.91
CA MET A 119 -5.85 -6.92 -6.33
C MET A 119 -4.35 -7.01 -6.59
N MET A 120 -3.53 -6.38 -5.75
CA MET A 120 -2.09 -6.40 -5.91
C MET A 120 -1.47 -7.73 -5.45
N ALA A 121 -1.93 -8.29 -4.33
CA ALA A 121 -1.45 -9.55 -3.78
C ALA A 121 -1.69 -10.75 -4.73
N ASN A 122 -2.79 -10.73 -5.50
CA ASN A 122 -3.10 -11.76 -6.49
C ASN A 122 -2.09 -11.85 -7.64
N ARG A 123 -1.28 -10.81 -7.83
CA ARG A 123 -0.25 -10.72 -8.88
C ARG A 123 1.18 -10.64 -8.31
N ALA A 124 1.33 -10.71 -6.98
CA ALA A 124 2.61 -10.77 -6.30
C ALA A 124 3.30 -12.12 -6.58
N PRO A 125 4.64 -12.16 -6.78
CA PRO A 125 5.35 -13.37 -7.17
C PRO A 125 5.63 -14.31 -5.99
N SER A 126 5.52 -13.82 -4.75
CA SER A 126 5.80 -14.62 -3.55
C SER A 126 4.94 -14.22 -2.35
N LEU A 127 4.79 -15.15 -1.40
CA LEU A 127 4.11 -14.88 -0.12
C LEU A 127 4.84 -13.80 0.69
N ALA A 128 6.18 -13.73 0.59
CA ALA A 128 6.96 -12.70 1.26
C ALA A 128 6.56 -11.30 0.78
N ILE A 129 6.39 -11.13 -0.54
CA ILE A 129 5.91 -9.88 -1.13
C ILE A 129 4.46 -9.60 -0.73
N GLN A 130 3.58 -10.59 -0.70
CA GLN A 130 2.21 -10.40 -0.19
C GLN A 130 2.19 -9.88 1.25
N LYS A 131 3.08 -10.36 2.12
CA LYS A 131 3.19 -9.86 3.51
C LYS A 131 3.67 -8.40 3.57
N ILE A 132 4.63 -8.02 2.71
CA ILE A 132 5.08 -6.62 2.58
C ILE A 132 3.91 -5.73 2.15
N LEU A 133 3.16 -6.13 1.11
CA LEU A 133 1.99 -5.40 0.64
C LEU A 133 0.89 -5.28 1.70
N TYR A 134 0.66 -6.34 2.48
CA TYR A 134 -0.30 -6.32 3.58
C TYR A 134 0.13 -5.32 4.67
N SER A 135 1.42 -5.25 4.97
CA SER A 135 1.97 -4.25 5.89
C SER A 135 1.75 -2.83 5.36
N GLU A 136 2.14 -2.56 4.11
CA GLU A 136 2.10 -1.21 3.53
C GLU A 136 0.67 -0.70 3.28
N PHE A 137 -0.26 -1.56 2.85
CA PHE A 137 -1.60 -1.10 2.47
C PHE A 137 -2.64 -1.32 3.56
N VAL A 138 -2.58 -2.43 4.29
CA VAL A 138 -3.64 -2.76 5.27
C VAL A 138 -3.25 -2.29 6.65
N LEU A 139 -2.08 -2.69 7.15
CA LEU A 139 -1.66 -2.41 8.52
C LEU A 139 -1.30 -0.93 8.73
N LYS A 140 -0.49 -0.37 7.83
CA LYS A 140 -0.09 1.05 7.87
C LYS A 140 -1.27 1.99 7.70
N SER A 141 -2.18 1.73 6.75
CA SER A 141 -3.39 2.53 6.57
C SER A 141 -4.36 2.38 7.74
N ALA A 142 -4.50 1.19 8.33
CA ALA A 142 -5.25 1.02 9.58
C ALA A 142 -4.67 1.88 10.72
N ALA A 143 -3.34 1.92 10.86
CA ALA A 143 -2.68 2.79 11.83
C ALA A 143 -2.89 4.28 11.54
N HIS A 144 -2.81 4.70 10.27
CA HIS A 144 -3.10 6.07 9.87
C HIS A 144 -4.53 6.49 10.26
N LEU A 145 -5.53 5.68 9.86
CA LEU A 145 -6.94 5.92 10.15
C LEU A 145 -7.22 5.94 11.67
N TYR A 146 -6.56 5.07 12.44
CA TYR A 146 -6.72 5.00 13.89
C TYR A 146 -6.08 6.21 14.61
N LEU A 147 -4.91 6.67 14.15
CA LEU A 147 -4.18 7.78 14.75
C LEU A 147 -4.68 9.16 14.29
N GLY A 148 -5.38 9.23 13.16
CA GLY A 148 -5.73 10.49 12.49
C GLY A 148 -4.52 11.23 11.91
N LYS A 149 -3.38 10.54 11.78
CA LYS A 149 -2.12 11.05 11.24
C LYS A 149 -1.25 9.88 10.76
N ARG A 150 -0.26 10.21 9.93
CA ARG A 150 0.71 9.23 9.43
C ARG A 150 1.50 8.56 10.58
N PRO A 151 1.60 7.22 10.59
CA PRO A 151 2.45 6.50 11.54
C PRO A 151 3.91 6.47 11.07
N ASP A 152 4.83 6.09 11.96
CA ASP A 152 6.22 5.83 11.61
C ASP A 152 6.32 4.71 10.56
N LEU A 153 7.29 4.84 9.65
CA LEU A 153 7.44 3.92 8.52
C LEU A 153 8.19 2.66 8.94
N LYS A 154 7.55 1.49 8.78
CA LYS A 154 8.15 0.18 9.00
C LYS A 154 7.34 -0.92 8.31
N ILE A 155 7.98 -2.06 8.06
CA ILE A 155 7.30 -3.28 7.65
C ILE A 155 7.01 -4.12 8.88
N VAL A 156 5.78 -4.60 9.04
CA VAL A 156 5.35 -5.47 10.14
C VAL A 156 4.63 -6.68 9.57
N PHE A 157 4.99 -7.87 10.03
CA PHE A 157 4.28 -9.11 9.67
C PHE A 157 3.35 -9.54 10.82
N PRO A 158 2.07 -9.88 10.52
CA PRO A 158 1.14 -10.40 11.51
C PRO A 158 1.45 -11.83 11.96
#